data_AF-A0A378KKG1-F1
#
_entry.id   AF-A0A378KKG1-F1
#
_cell.length_a   1.000
_cell.length_b   1.000
_cell.length_c   1.000
_cell.angle_alpha   90.00
_cell.angle_beta   90.00
_cell.angle_gamma   90.00
#
_symmetry.space_group_name_H-M   'P 1'
#
loop_
_entity.id
_entity.type
_entity.pdbx_description
1 polymer ?
#
loop_
_entity_poly.entity_id
_entity_poly.type
_entity_poly.pdbx_seq_one_letter_code
_entity_poly.pdbx_strand_id
1 'polypeptide(L)' 'MATASALISVRVSTEIAERLEKLAKTIDRSKSYVAAEAIEEYLDVHEWQVQAIQEGLEEIEQGATVDLTEVKKQWEIE' A
#
# COMPACT_ATOMS: atom_id res chain seq x y z
N MET A 1 19.75 -16.28 -4.09
CA MET A 1 19.50 -16.78 -2.72
C MET A 1 18.05 -17.23 -2.68
N ALA A 2 17.74 -18.43 -2.19
CA ALA A 2 16.35 -18.87 -2.10
C ALA A 2 15.59 -17.91 -1.18
N THR A 3 14.58 -17.22 -1.72
CA THR A 3 13.70 -16.36 -0.94
C THR A 3 12.89 -17.25 0.00
N ALA A 4 13.00 -17.01 1.30
CA ALA A 4 12.22 -17.73 2.29
C ALA A 4 10.74 -17.35 2.13
N SER A 5 9.86 -18.34 1.97
CA SER A 5 8.41 -18.12 1.93
C SER A 5 7.82 -18.19 3.33
N ALA A 6 7.01 -17.19 3.71
CA ALA A 6 6.22 -17.22 4.93
C ALA A 6 4.77 -17.67 4.64
N LEU A 7 4.15 -18.35 5.61
CA LEU A 7 2.77 -18.83 5.49
C LEU A 7 1.83 -17.90 6.26
N ILE A 8 0.90 -17.27 5.55
CA ILE A 8 -0.10 -16.38 6.14
C ILE A 8 -1.49 -17.01 5.97
N SER A 9 -2.24 -17.11 7.07
CA SER A 9 -3.62 -17.58 7.08
C SER A 9 -4.57 -16.40 7.28
N VAL A 10 -5.35 -16.07 6.26
CA VAL A 10 -6.27 -14.92 6.27
C VAL A 10 -7.71 -15.41 6.12
N ARG A 11 -8.60 -14.91 6.97
CA ARG A 11 -10.04 -15.12 6.84
C ARG A 11 -10.62 -14.00 5.97
N VAL A 12 -11.26 -14.38 4.88
CA VAL A 12 -12.00 -13.46 4.00
C VAL A 12 -13.46 -13.89 3.90
N SER A 13 -14.34 -12.99 3.44
CA SER A 13 -15.73 -13.35 3.16
C SER A 13 -15.82 -14.34 2.00
N THR A 14 -16.94 -15.08 1.93
CA THR A 14 -17.22 -16.02 0.82
C THR A 14 -17.17 -15.30 -0.53
N GLU A 15 -17.73 -14.10 -0.62
CA GLU A 15 -17.73 -13.28 -1.84
C GLU A 15 -16.31 -12.98 -2.33
N ILE A 16 -15.39 -12.60 -1.42
CA ILE A 16 -13.99 -12.34 -1.78
C ILE A 16 -13.30 -13.63 -2.22
N ALA A 17 -13.54 -14.74 -1.53
CA ALA A 17 -12.98 -16.04 -1.91
C ALA A 17 -13.43 -16.48 -3.32
N GLU A 18 -14.70 -16.24 -3.68
CA GLU A 18 -15.25 -16.54 -5.01
C GLU A 18 -14.66 -15.63 -6.09
N ARG A 19 -14.50 -14.33 -5.81
CA ARG A 19 -13.86 -13.38 -6.72
C ARG A 19 -12.40 -13.77 -7.02
N LEU A 20 -11.63 -14.13 -5.99
CA LEU A 20 -10.25 -14.60 -6.13
C LEU A 20 -10.19 -15.90 -6.96
N GLU A 21 -11.07 -16.85 -6.67
CA GLU A 21 -11.15 -18.12 -7.40
C GLU A 21 -11.46 -17.92 -8.89
N LYS A 22 -12.40 -17.03 -9.22
CA LYS A 22 -12.77 -16.70 -10.61
C LYS A 22 -11.60 -16.04 -11.35
N LEU A 23 -10.94 -15.08 -10.72
CA LEU A 23 -9.79 -14.40 -11.30
C LEU A 23 -8.64 -15.38 -11.55
N ALA A 24 -8.29 -16.18 -10.55
CA ALA A 24 -7.22 -17.18 -10.62
C ALA A 24 -7.44 -18.17 -11.78
N LYS A 25 -8.66 -18.67 -11.96
CA LYS A 25 -9.02 -19.54 -13.09
C LYS A 25 -8.87 -18.87 -14.45
N THR A 26 -9.19 -17.58 -14.55
CA THR A 26 -9.14 -16.83 -15.81
C THR A 26 -7.70 -16.63 -16.28
N ILE A 27 -6.76 -16.48 -15.35
CA ILE A 27 -5.35 -16.20 -15.64
C ILE A 27 -4.43 -17.43 -15.48
N ASP A 28 -5.01 -18.62 -15.32
CA ASP A 28 -4.29 -19.89 -15.10
C ASP A 28 -3.27 -19.82 -13.94
N ARG A 29 -3.75 -19.39 -12.77
CA ARG A 29 -3.00 -19.28 -11.54
C ARG A 29 -3.75 -19.91 -10.36
N SER A 30 -3.02 -20.18 -9.28
CA SER A 30 -3.63 -20.63 -8.03
C SER A 30 -4.30 -19.46 -7.30
N LYS A 31 -5.32 -19.76 -6.49
CA LYS A 31 -5.96 -18.76 -5.63
C LYS A 31 -4.97 -18.11 -4.65
N SER A 32 -4.02 -18.89 -4.12
CA SER A 32 -2.98 -18.40 -3.23
C SER A 32 -2.01 -17.45 -3.93
N TYR A 33 -1.71 -17.68 -5.21
CA TYR A 33 -0.89 -16.78 -6.00
C TYR A 33 -1.57 -15.42 -6.15
N VAL A 34 -2.83 -15.39 -6.58
CA VAL A 34 -3.59 -14.14 -6.72
C VAL A 34 -3.76 -13.42 -5.40
N ALA A 35 -3.96 -14.15 -4.30
CA ALA A 35 -4.04 -13.56 -2.97
C ALA A 35 -2.72 -12.93 -2.52
N ALA A 36 -1.58 -13.58 -2.82
CA ALA A 36 -0.26 -13.04 -2.50
C ALA A 36 0.03 -11.77 -3.31
N GLU A 37 -0.21 -11.79 -4.63
CA GLU A 37 -0.04 -10.62 -5.49
C GLU A 37 -0.90 -9.44 -5.03
N ALA A 38 -2.16 -9.68 -4.66
CA ALA A 38 -3.03 -8.63 -4.14
C ALA A 38 -2.54 -8.04 -2.80
N ILE A 39 -1.84 -8.82 -1.97
CA ILE A 39 -1.22 -8.34 -0.74
C ILE A 39 0.01 -7.50 -1.08
N GLU A 40 0.87 -7.96 -1.99
CA GLU A 40 2.05 -7.22 -2.45
C GLU A 40 1.66 -5.86 -3.05
N GLU A 41 0.69 -5.84 -3.98
CA GLU A 41 0.18 -4.59 -4.57
C GLU A 41 -0.38 -3.63 -3.52
N TYR A 42 -1.06 -4.15 -2.49
CA TYR A 42 -1.58 -3.33 -1.40
C TYR A 42 -0.45 -2.68 -0.59
N LEU A 43 0.59 -3.45 -0.26
CA LEU A 43 1.75 -2.95 0.48
C LEU A 43 2.51 -1.89 -0.33
N ASP A 44 2.81 -2.18 -1.60
CA ASP A 44 3.52 -1.25 -2.49
C ASP A 44 2.83 0.12 -2.61
N VAL A 45 1.50 0.14 -2.60
CA VAL A 45 0.72 1.38 -2.69
C VAL A 45 0.66 2.12 -1.36
N HIS A 46 0.57 1.42 -0.24
CA HIS A 46 0.22 2.03 1.05
C HIS A 46 1.40 2.26 1.99
N GLU A 47 2.46 1.46 1.93
CA GLU A 47 3.59 1.56 2.88
C GLU A 47 4.23 2.95 2.85
N TRP A 48 4.57 3.45 1.66
CA TRP A 48 5.19 4.77 1.52
C TRP A 48 4.26 5.90 2.00
N GLN A 49 2.94 5.77 1.80
CA GLN A 49 1.98 6.80 2.22
C GLN A 49 1.90 6.89 3.74
N VAL A 50 1.80 5.72 4.39
CA VAL A 50 1.76 5.65 5.85
C VAL A 50 3.06 6.18 6.44
N GLN A 51 4.20 5.81 5.86
CA GLN A 51 5.51 6.32 6.28
C GLN A 51 5.59 7.85 6.11
N ALA A 52 5.24 8.38 4.94
CA ALA A 52 5.28 9.82 4.68
C ALA A 52 4.37 10.63 5.62
N ILE A 53 3.21 10.08 5.99
CA ILE A 53 2.34 10.71 6.99
C ILE A 53 3.01 10.74 8.37
N GLN A 54 3.63 9.64 8.79
CA GLN A 54 4.33 9.57 10.07
C GLN A 54 5.51 10.55 10.12
N GLU A 55 6.33 10.58 9.06
CA GLU A 55 7.43 11.53 8.92
C GLU A 55 6.94 12.98 8.99
N GLY A 56 5.88 13.33 8.26
CA GLY A 56 5.31 14.68 8.29
C GLY A 56 4.76 15.08 9.67
N LEU A 57 4.20 14.13 10.43
CA LEU A 57 3.76 14.39 11.82
C LEU A 57 4.96 14.67 12.73
N GLU A 58 6.04 13.91 12.60
CA GLU A 58 7.28 14.12 13.36
C GLU A 58 7.94 15.48 13.01
N GLU A 59 7.97 15.86 11.73
CA GLU A 59 8.45 17.17 11.28
C GLU A 59 7.65 18.33 11.90
N ILE A 60 6.32 18.19 11.97
CA ILE A 60 5.45 19.18 12.62
C ILE A 60 5.77 19.28 14.11
N GLU A 61 5.93 18.16 14.82
CA GLU A 61 6.27 18.15 16.25
C GLU A 61 7.63 18.80 16.51
N GLN A 62 8.58 18.66 15.59
CA GLN A 62 9.90 19.28 15.65
C GLN A 62 9.91 20.75 15.20
N GLY A 63 8.77 21.29 14.76
CA GLY A 63 8.64 22.65 14.25
C GLY A 63 9.26 22.86 12.87
N ALA A 64 9.58 21.79 12.15
CA ALA A 64 10.11 21.81 10.78
C ALA A 64 9.00 22.06 9.76
N THR A 65 8.30 23.18 9.92
CA THR A 65 7.19 23.60 9.05
C THR A 65 7.57 24.84 8.26
N VAL A 66 6.90 25.04 7.12
CA VAL A 66 7.07 26.21 6.25
C VAL A 66 5.75 26.95 6.13
N ASP A 67 5.81 28.28 5.99
CA ASP A 67 4.61 29.09 5.79
C ASP A 67 4.00 28.82 4.41
N LEU A 68 2.67 28.65 4.37
CA LEU A 68 1.93 28.37 3.14
C LEU A 68 2.13 29.44 2.07
N THR A 69 2.32 30.70 2.48
CA THR A 69 2.55 31.83 1.56
C THR A 69 3.87 31.67 0.80
N GLU A 70 4.92 31.18 1.47
CA GLU A 70 6.22 30.96 0.83
C GLU A 70 6.15 29.78 -0.15
N VAL A 71 5.44 28.70 0.22
CA VAL A 71 5.23 27.55 -0.67
C VAL A 71 4.46 27.96 -1.93
N LYS A 72 3.37 28.72 -1.78
CA LYS A 72 2.57 29.25 -2.90
C LYS A 72 3.41 30.07 -3.87
N LYS A 73 4.23 30.96 -3.33
CA LYS A 73 5.17 31.77 -4.12
C LYS A 73 6.20 30.90 -4.84
N GLN A 74 6.75 29.88 -4.17
CA GLN A 74 7.74 28.98 -4.77
C GLN A 74 7.15 28.15 -5.91
N TRP A 75 5.89 27.72 -5.79
CA TRP A 75 5.22 26.87 -6.77
C TRP A 75 4.49 27.67 -7.85
N GLU A 76 4.56 29.00 -7.81
CA GLU A 76 3.88 29.91 -8.75
C GLU A 76 2.35 29.70 -8.76
N ILE A 77 1.76 29.43 -7.60
CA ILE A 77 0.31 29.21 -7.41
C ILE A 77 -0.23 30.31 -6.49
N GLU A 78 -1.25 31.06 -6.95
CA GLU A 78 -1.91 32.12 -6.15
C GLU A 78 -2.66 31.59 -4.91
#